data_AF-D3K3M7-F1
#
_entry.id   AF-D3K3M7-F1
#
_cell.length_a   1.000
_cell.length_b   1.000
_cell.length_c   1.000
_cell.angle_alpha   90.00
_cell.angle_beta   90.00
_cell.angle_gamma   90.00
#
_symmetry.space_group_name_H-M   'P 1'
#
loop_
_entity.id
_entity.type
_entity.pdbx_description
1 polymer ?
#
loop_
_entity_poly.entity_id
_entity_poly.type
_entity_poly.pdbx_seq_one_letter_code
_entity_poly.pdbx_strand_id
1 'polypeptide(L)'
;ILKDGKRLRADMVVVGIGIRANTSLFEGQLVVSMVNDGIKVNGQMQTSESSVYAVGDVAAFPIKLFDGDVRRLEHVDSARRTARHAVSAILEPAKTRTSIP
;
A
#
# COMPACT_ATOMS: atom_id res chain seq x y z
N ILE A 1 -27.45 -16.65 3.24
CA ILE A 1 -28.43 -16.67 2.13
C ILE A 1 -27.86 -15.78 1.04
N LEU A 2 -27.81 -16.25 -0.20
CA LEU A 2 -27.35 -15.45 -1.33
C LEU A 2 -28.37 -14.35 -1.65
N LYS A 3 -27.98 -13.34 -2.45
CA LYS A 3 -28.85 -12.20 -2.79
C LYS A 3 -30.18 -12.63 -3.43
N ASP A 4 -30.21 -13.78 -4.11
CA ASP A 4 -31.38 -14.39 -4.75
C ASP A 4 -32.23 -15.27 -3.81
N GLY A 5 -31.92 -15.31 -2.51
CA GLY A 5 -32.63 -16.14 -1.53
C GLY A 5 -32.12 -17.58 -1.44
N LYS A 6 -31.16 -18.00 -2.27
CA LYS A 6 -30.63 -19.37 -2.25
C LYS A 6 -29.81 -19.63 -0.98
N ARG A 7 -29.92 -20.86 -0.47
CA ARG A 7 -29.06 -21.40 0.60
C ARG A 7 -28.10 -22.43 -0.01
N LEU A 8 -26.81 -22.26 0.25
CA LEU A 8 -25.78 -23.23 -0.10
C LEU A 8 -25.38 -23.97 1.17
N ARG A 9 -25.41 -25.31 1.15
CA ARG A 9 -24.85 -26.12 2.22
C ARG A 9 -23.34 -26.22 2.01
N ALA A 10 -22.56 -25.90 3.03
CA ALA A 10 -21.11 -26.04 3.03
C ALA A 10 -20.64 -26.40 4.44
N ASP A 11 -19.72 -27.35 4.55
CA ASP A 11 -19.08 -27.72 5.82
C ASP A 11 -17.92 -26.76 6.15
N MET A 12 -17.39 -26.04 5.15
CA MET A 12 -16.36 -25.01 5.28
C MET A 12 -16.53 -23.92 4.21
N VAL A 13 -16.15 -22.68 4.54
CA VAL A 13 -16.13 -21.54 3.62
C VAL A 13 -14.79 -20.82 3.72
N VAL A 14 -14.19 -20.48 2.57
CA VAL A 14 -13.01 -19.62 2.47
C VAL A 14 -13.43 -18.29 1.87
N VAL A 15 -13.05 -17.18 2.49
CA VAL A 15 -13.43 -15.82 2.06
C VAL A 15 -12.20 -15.09 1.56
N GLY A 16 -12.17 -14.80 0.27
CA GLY A 16 -11.11 -14.03 -0.40
C GLY A 16 -11.69 -12.86 -1.18
N ILE A 17 -12.15 -11.82 -0.48
CA ILE A 17 -12.82 -10.65 -1.08
C ILE A 17 -11.95 -9.38 -1.05
N GLY A 18 -10.64 -9.55 -0.94
CA GLY A 18 -9.67 -8.47 -0.77
C GLY A 18 -9.28 -8.22 0.68
N ILE A 19 -8.32 -7.32 0.89
CA ILE A 19 -7.80 -6.92 2.19
C ILE A 19 -8.00 -5.41 2.43
N ARG A 20 -7.83 -4.99 3.69
CA ARG A 20 -7.66 -3.59 4.07
C ARG A 20 -6.25 -3.39 4.57
N ALA A 21 -5.68 -2.21 4.32
CA ALA A 21 -4.37 -1.89 4.84
C ALA A 21 -4.42 -1.78 6.38
N ASN A 22 -3.44 -2.36 7.07
CA ASN A 22 -3.38 -2.30 8.53
C ASN A 22 -2.77 -0.98 9.00
N THR A 23 -3.58 0.09 9.03
CA THR A 23 -3.12 1.46 9.33
C THR A 23 -3.50 1.95 10.72
N SER A 24 -4.26 1.17 11.50
CA SER A 24 -4.86 1.62 12.77
C SER A 24 -3.82 2.09 13.79
N LEU A 25 -2.65 1.46 13.83
CA LEU A 25 -1.54 1.85 14.72
C LEU A 25 -1.05 3.29 14.47
N PHE A 26 -1.25 3.82 13.26
CA PHE A 26 -0.73 5.11 12.81
C PHE A 26 -1.81 6.18 12.68
N GLU A 27 -3.03 5.90 13.13
CA GLU A 27 -4.11 6.89 13.15
C GLU A 27 -3.70 8.14 13.94
N GLY A 28 -3.89 9.31 13.33
CA GLY A 28 -3.48 10.61 13.90
C GLY A 28 -1.97 10.86 13.90
N GLN A 29 -1.14 9.89 13.50
CA GLN A 29 0.32 10.01 13.46
C GLN A 29 0.84 10.13 12.03
N LEU A 30 0.27 9.37 11.09
CA LEU A 30 0.65 9.39 9.68
C LEU A 30 -0.54 9.77 8.80
N VAL A 31 -0.24 10.40 7.65
CA VAL A 31 -1.25 10.66 6.63
C VAL A 31 -1.65 9.35 5.94
N VAL A 32 -2.92 8.98 6.06
CA VAL A 32 -3.53 7.82 5.39
C VAL A 32 -4.30 8.30 4.16
N SER A 33 -4.22 7.54 3.07
CA SER A 33 -4.92 7.85 1.81
C SER A 33 -6.41 7.56 1.93
N MET A 34 -7.25 8.61 1.90
CA MET A 34 -8.71 8.47 1.98
C MET A 34 -9.33 7.75 0.77
N VAL A 35 -8.66 7.77 -0.39
CA VAL A 35 -9.20 7.23 -1.65
C VAL A 35 -8.79 5.78 -1.89
N ASN A 36 -7.57 5.41 -1.49
CA ASN A 36 -6.99 4.11 -1.86
C ASN A 36 -6.72 3.19 -0.67
N ASP A 37 -7.01 3.67 0.55
CA ASP A 37 -6.60 3.04 1.80
C ASP A 37 -5.06 2.90 1.90
N GLY A 38 -4.52 2.78 3.11
CA GLY A 38 -3.07 2.67 3.32
C GLY A 38 -2.32 3.98 3.57
N ILE A 39 -1.10 3.84 4.09
CA ILE A 39 -0.23 4.94 4.48
C ILE A 39 0.25 5.66 3.22
N LYS A 40 -0.05 6.96 3.10
CA LYS A 40 0.38 7.76 1.96
C LYS A 40 1.89 7.98 2.06
N VAL A 41 2.60 7.63 1.00
CA VAL A 41 4.04 7.88 0.88
C VAL A 41 4.37 8.69 -0.36
N ASN A 42 5.51 9.38 -0.31
CA ASN A 42 6.06 10.07 -1.46
C ASN A 42 6.76 9.10 -2.42
N GLY A 43 7.37 9.65 -3.48
CA GLY A 43 8.11 8.89 -4.47
C GLY A 43 9.34 8.12 -3.98
N GLN A 44 9.77 8.35 -2.74
CA GLN A 44 10.89 7.68 -2.07
C GLN A 44 10.39 6.70 -0.98
N MET A 45 9.08 6.42 -0.93
CA MET A 45 8.41 5.60 0.09
C MET A 45 8.43 6.19 1.51
N GLN A 46 8.75 7.48 1.64
CA GLN A 46 8.68 8.18 2.92
C GLN A 46 7.25 8.57 3.25
N THR A 47 6.87 8.43 4.51
CA THR A 47 5.55 8.84 5.01
C THR A 47 5.52 10.36 5.25
N SER A 48 4.47 10.86 5.92
CA SER A 48 4.44 12.24 6.42
C SER A 48 5.49 12.53 7.51
N GLU A 49 6.01 11.48 8.15
CA GLU A 49 7.11 11.57 9.12
C GLU A 49 8.43 11.20 8.44
N SER A 50 9.40 12.11 8.47
CA SER A 50 10.63 12.06 7.65
C SER A 50 11.55 10.87 7.93
N SER A 51 11.47 10.30 9.14
CA SER A 51 12.24 9.12 9.56
C SER A 51 11.48 7.80 9.40
N VAL A 52 10.23 7.85 8.92
CA VAL A 52 9.34 6.68 8.81
C VAL A 52 9.01 6.41 7.34
N TYR A 53 9.13 5.14 6.95
CA TYR A 53 8.88 4.65 5.61
C TYR A 53 7.80 3.56 5.65
N ALA A 54 7.00 3.47 4.59
CA ALA A 54 6.03 2.39 4.42
C ALA A 54 6.21 1.73 3.05
N VAL A 55 6.17 0.39 3.02
CA VAL A 55 6.42 -0.42 1.81
C VAL A 55 5.45 -1.59 1.74
N GLY A 56 5.29 -2.16 0.54
CA GLY A 56 4.36 -3.27 0.29
C GLY A 56 2.89 -2.88 0.43
N ASP A 57 2.06 -3.85 0.81
CA ASP A 57 0.60 -3.75 0.71
C ASP A 57 -0.01 -2.62 1.55
N VAL A 58 0.69 -2.12 2.57
CA VAL A 58 0.20 -1.02 3.43
C VAL A 58 0.45 0.36 2.81
N ALA A 59 1.33 0.47 1.80
CA ALA A 59 1.76 1.74 1.25
C ALA A 59 0.91 2.16 0.05
N ALA A 60 0.42 3.40 0.09
CA ALA A 60 -0.20 4.08 -1.03
C ALA A 60 0.79 5.09 -1.61
N PHE A 61 1.31 4.82 -2.81
CA PHE A 61 2.41 5.57 -3.42
C PHE A 61 2.05 6.07 -4.82
N PRO A 62 2.66 7.18 -5.29
CA PRO A 62 2.41 7.71 -6.64
C PRO A 62 2.93 6.75 -7.71
N ILE A 63 2.07 6.37 -8.65
CA ILE A 63 2.43 5.52 -9.78
C ILE A 63 2.61 6.38 -11.03
N LYS A 64 3.83 6.40 -11.56
CA LYS A 64 4.19 7.23 -12.72
C LYS A 64 3.39 6.91 -13.98
N LEU A 65 3.03 5.64 -14.19
CA LEU A 65 2.22 5.20 -15.34
C LEU A 65 0.80 5.80 -15.35
N PHE A 66 0.31 6.25 -14.20
CA PHE A 66 -1.02 6.84 -14.03
C PHE A 66 -0.91 8.31 -13.61
N ASP A 67 -0.01 9.07 -14.24
CA ASP A 67 0.20 10.51 -14.00
C ASP A 67 0.44 10.90 -12.54
N GLY A 68 1.02 9.98 -11.75
CA GLY A 68 1.30 10.21 -10.33
C GLY A 68 0.14 9.90 -9.39
N ASP A 69 -0.94 9.29 -9.88
CA ASP A 69 -2.03 8.76 -9.06
C ASP A 69 -1.46 7.94 -7.90
N VAL A 70 -1.86 8.30 -6.69
CA VAL A 70 -1.51 7.55 -5.48
C VAL A 70 -2.35 6.28 -5.46
N ARG A 71 -1.72 5.11 -5.41
CA ARG A 71 -2.42 3.81 -5.37
C ARG A 71 -1.71 2.81 -4.48
N ARG A 72 -2.43 1.77 -4.09
CA ARG A 72 -1.94 0.62 -3.32
C ARG A 72 -1.88 -0.60 -4.24
N LEU A 73 -0.80 -1.38 -4.17
CA LEU A 73 -0.60 -2.57 -5.01
C LEU A 73 -0.33 -3.79 -4.14
N GLU A 74 -1.28 -4.73 -4.15
CA GLU A 74 -1.24 -6.00 -3.40
C GLU A 74 -0.52 -7.08 -4.21
N HIS A 75 0.79 -6.90 -4.43
CA HIS A 75 1.59 -7.79 -5.27
C HIS A 75 2.99 -8.01 -4.69
N VAL A 76 3.47 -9.25 -4.70
CA VAL A 76 4.77 -9.63 -4.12
C VAL A 76 5.93 -8.86 -4.78
N ASP A 77 5.87 -8.65 -6.09
CA ASP A 77 6.88 -7.82 -6.78
C ASP A 77 6.86 -6.36 -6.28
N SER A 78 5.67 -5.79 -6.09
CA SER A 78 5.50 -4.45 -5.53
C SER A 78 6.13 -4.35 -4.14
N ALA A 79 5.86 -5.32 -3.26
CA ALA A 79 6.46 -5.39 -1.93
C ALA A 79 7.99 -5.43 -1.99
N ARG A 80 8.57 -6.25 -2.86
CA ARG A 80 10.02 -6.37 -3.02
C ARG A 80 10.66 -5.11 -3.61
N ARG A 81 10.00 -4.46 -4.58
CA ARG A 81 10.51 -3.27 -5.26
C ARG A 81 10.42 -2.04 -4.38
N THR A 82 9.29 -1.83 -3.70
CA THR A 82 9.11 -0.74 -2.72
C THR A 82 10.10 -0.84 -1.57
N ALA A 83 10.34 -2.05 -1.04
CA ALA A 83 11.36 -2.27 0.00
C ALA A 83 12.77 -1.88 -0.47
N ARG A 84 13.21 -2.37 -1.64
CA ARG A 84 14.52 -1.98 -2.20
C ARG A 84 14.63 -0.49 -2.43
N HIS A 85 13.57 0.13 -2.94
CA HIS A 85 13.52 1.56 -3.21
C HIS A 85 13.62 2.41 -1.94
N ALA A 86 12.91 2.02 -0.87
CA ALA A 86 13.00 2.68 0.43
C ALA A 86 14.42 2.58 1.01
N VAL A 87 15.07 1.42 0.91
CA VAL A 87 16.46 1.24 1.36
C VAL A 87 17.41 2.14 0.56
N SER A 88 17.26 2.22 -0.76
CA SER A 88 18.03 3.17 -1.57
C SER A 88 17.80 4.62 -1.13
N ALA A 89 16.55 5.01 -0.84
CA ALA A 89 16.24 6.36 -0.36
C ALA A 89 16.89 6.66 1.00
N ILE A 90 16.97 5.67 1.89
CA ILE A 90 17.61 5.79 3.20
C ILE A 90 19.13 5.94 3.07
N LEU A 91 19.77 5.09 2.26
CA LEU A 91 21.24 5.03 2.15
C LEU A 91 21.82 6.06 1.18
N GLU A 92 21.10 6.35 0.09
CA GLU A 92 21.55 7.20 -1.02
C GLU A 92 20.42 8.16 -1.48
N PRO A 93 19.94 9.07 -0.61
CA PRO A 93 18.78 9.92 -0.89
C PRO A 93 18.97 10.80 -2.14
N ALA A 94 20.19 11.28 -2.38
CA ALA A 94 20.51 12.14 -3.53
C ALA A 94 20.52 11.41 -4.89
N LYS A 95 20.62 10.07 -4.89
CA LYS A 95 20.68 9.25 -6.12
C LYS A 95 19.38 8.46 -6.38
N THR A 96 18.49 8.42 -5.38
CA THR A 96 17.28 7.61 -5.47
C THR A 96 16.21 8.33 -6.28
N ARG A 97 15.66 7.61 -7.28
CA ARG A 97 14.56 8.10 -8.10
C ARG A 97 13.35 8.46 -7.23
N THR A 98 12.62 9.50 -7.62
CA THR A 98 11.38 9.92 -6.95
C THR A 98 10.15 9.15 -7.43
N SER A 99 10.32 7.99 -8.05
CA SER A 99 9.21 7.11 -8.43
C SER A 99 9.69 5.69 -8.74
N ILE A 100 8.85 4.71 -8.40
CA ILE A 100 8.99 3.32 -8.80
C ILE A 100 8.24 3.14 -10.13
N PRO A 101 8.84 2.49 -11.15
CA PRO A 101 8.17 2.19 -12.41
C PRO A 101 6.90 1.36 -12.24
#